data_AF-A0A941PZ28-F1
#
_entry.id   AF-A0A941PZ28-F1
#
_cell.length_a   1.000
_cell.length_b   1.000
_cell.length_c   1.000
_cell.angle_alpha   90.00
_cell.angle_beta   90.00
_cell.angle_gamma   90.00
#
_symmetry.space_group_name_H-M   'P 1'
#
loop_
_entity.id
_entity.type
_entity.pdbx_description
1 polymer ?
#
loop_
_entity_poly.entity_id
_entity_poly.type
_entity_poly.pdbx_seq_one_letter_code
_entity_poly.pdbx_strand_id
1 'polypeptide(L)' 'MSLARRSEGGAYQVALLPPAQAPAINQMHSWQVKLATADGTPVRGATFRVDGGMPQHGHGLPTQP' A
#
# COMPACT_ATOMS: atom_id res chain seq x y z
N MET A 1 -6.74 -0.81 -12.54
CA MET A 1 -6.70 -0.36 -11.13
C MET A 1 -5.50 0.54 -10.93
N SER A 2 -5.63 1.62 -10.17
CA SER A 2 -4.51 2.53 -9.85
C SER A 2 -3.83 2.09 -8.55
N LEU A 3 -2.49 2.06 -8.53
CA LEU A 3 -1.68 1.86 -7.32
C LEU A 3 -1.52 3.13 -6.49
N ALA A 4 -2.05 4.25 -6.97
CA ALA A 4 -2.06 5.53 -6.28
C ALA A 4 -3.49 5.98 -5.97
N ARG A 5 -3.70 6.54 -4.78
CA ARG A 5 -4.99 7.04 -4.30
C ARG A 5 -4.80 8.30 -3.47
N ARG A 6 -5.69 9.27 -3.66
CA ARG A 6 -5.81 10.45 -2.79
C ARG A 6 -6.71 10.13 -1.61
N SER A 7 -6.44 10.76 -0.46
CA SER A 7 -7.38 10.77 0.65
C SER A 7 -8.68 11.47 0.25
N GLU A 8 -9.77 11.21 0.98
CA GLU A 8 -11.09 11.81 0.70
C GLU A 8 -11.02 13.34 0.68
N GLY A 9 -10.36 13.95 1.66
CA GLY A 9 -10.13 15.40 1.71
C GLY A 9 -9.03 15.93 0.78
N GLY A 10 -8.43 15.07 -0.05
CA GLY A 10 -7.40 15.44 -1.03
C GLY A 10 -6.05 15.87 -0.45
N ALA A 11 -5.93 16.02 0.87
CA ALA A 11 -4.72 16.49 1.55
C ALA A 11 -3.50 15.58 1.40
N TYR A 12 -3.73 14.29 1.12
CA TYR A 12 -2.69 13.28 1.01
C TYR A 12 -2.84 12.43 -0.24
N GLN A 13 -1.72 11.88 -0.69
CA GLN A 13 -1.66 10.85 -1.71
C GLN A 13 -0.78 9.70 -1.21
N VAL A 14 -1.32 8.49 -1.32
CA VAL A 14 -0.61 7.24 -1.06
C VAL A 14 -0.38 6.53 -2.39
N ALA A 15 0.81 5.99 -2.60
CA ALA A 15 1.11 5.13 -3.73
C ALA A 15 1.87 3.87 -3.28
N LEU A 16 1.49 2.72 -3.83
CA LEU A 16 2.24 1.49 -3.74
C LEU A 16 3.20 1.40 -4.93
N LEU A 17 4.49 1.25 -4.63
CA LEU A 17 5.51 1.04 -5.65
C LEU A 17 5.78 -0.47 -5.77
N PRO A 18 5.51 -1.07 -6.93
CA PRO A 18 5.71 -2.50 -7.13
C PRO A 18 7.22 -2.84 -7.15
N PRO A 19 7.59 -4.09 -6.80
CA PRO A 19 8.92 -4.59 -7.05
C PRO A 19 9.24 -4.60 -8.56
N ALA A 20 10.54 -4.61 -8.89
CA ALA A 20 10.99 -4.59 -10.28
C ALA A 20 10.61 -5.87 -11.05
N GLN A 21 10.44 -6.99 -10.35
CA GLN A 21 9.93 -8.22 -10.93
C GLN A 21 8.48 -8.46 -10.51
N ALA A 22 7.71 -9.12 -11.38
CA ALA A 22 6.37 -9.56 -11.04
C ALA A 22 6.39 -10.46 -9.79
N PRO A 23 5.47 -10.25 -8.82
CA PRO A 23 5.42 -11.08 -7.62
C PRO A 23 5.18 -12.56 -7.94
N ALA A 24 6.15 -13.41 -7.60
CA ALA A 24 6.03 -14.86 -7.72
C ALA A 24 5.01 -15.44 -6.71
N ILE A 25 4.28 -16.49 -7.12
CA ILE A 25 3.34 -17.20 -6.24
C ILE A 25 4.12 -17.92 -5.12
N ASN A 26 3.55 -17.98 -3.91
CA ASN A 26 4.10 -18.65 -2.72
C ASN A 26 5.47 -18.11 -2.26
N GLN A 27 5.73 -16.84 -2.52
CA GLN A 27 6.92 -16.15 -2.04
C GLN A 27 6.52 -14.86 -1.31
N MET A 28 7.34 -14.46 -0.34
CA MET A 28 7.21 -13.16 0.31
C MET A 28 7.71 -12.05 -0.62
N HIS A 29 6.97 -10.94 -0.67
CA HIS A 29 7.29 -9.79 -1.51
C HIS A 29 7.43 -8.53 -0.67
N SER A 30 8.35 -7.67 -1.08
CA SER A 30 8.52 -6.34 -0.48
C SER A 30 7.95 -5.28 -1.41
N TRP A 31 7.12 -4.41 -0.83
CA TRP A 31 6.53 -3.26 -1.51
C TRP A 31 6.92 -1.99 -0.77
N GLN A 32 7.07 -0.88 -1.51
CA GLN A 32 7.31 0.42 -0.89
C GLN A 32 6.02 1.24 -0.91
N VAL A 33 5.72 1.88 0.22
CA VAL A 33 4.61 2.82 0.35
C VAL A 33 5.18 4.24 0.31
N LYS A 34 4.73 5.04 -0.66
CA LYS A 34 5.02 6.47 -0.71
C LYS A 34 3.82 7.25 -0.18
N LEU A 35 4.03 8.04 0.87
CA LEU A 35 3.04 8.97 1.41
C LEU A 35 3.54 10.40 1.22
N ALA A 36 2.71 11.22 0.57
CA ALA A 36 2.97 12.63 0.37
C ALA A 36 1.70 13.46 0.62
N THR A 37 1.88 14.74 0.90
CA THR A 37 0.81 15.75 0.85
C THR A 37 0.37 16.00 -0.60
N ALA A 38 -0.73 16.75 -0.77
CA ALA A 38 -1.32 17.07 -2.07
C ALA A 38 -0.35 17.76 -3.06
N ASP A 39 0.60 18.53 -2.52
CA ASP A 39 1.66 19.24 -3.27
C ASP A 39 2.92 18.39 -3.49
N GLY A 40 2.94 17.13 -3.03
CA GLY A 40 4.04 16.20 -3.23
C GLY A 40 5.09 16.17 -2.11
N THR A 41 4.92 16.96 -1.05
CA THR A 41 5.85 16.95 0.08
C THR A 41 5.78 15.62 0.86
N PRO A 42 6.91 14.94 1.14
CA PRO A 42 6.89 13.70 1.92
C PRO A 42 6.37 13.91 3.34
N VAL A 43 5.46 13.04 3.77
CA VAL A 43 4.97 13.04 5.16
C VAL A 43 5.91 12.18 6.01
N ARG A 44 6.34 12.72 7.16
CA ARG A 44 7.20 12.01 8.13
C ARG A 44 6.42 11.66 9.40
N GLY A 45 6.85 10.61 10.10
CA GLY A 45 6.24 10.19 11.37
C GLY A 45 4.85 9.57 11.26
N ALA A 46 4.44 9.16 10.05
CA ALA A 46 3.16 8.49 9.84
C ALA A 46 3.18 7.05 10.38
N THR A 47 2.07 6.63 10.96
CA THR A 47 1.83 5.22 11.28
C THR A 47 1.06 4.57 10.13
N PHE A 48 1.55 3.42 9.67
CA PHE A 48 0.89 2.65 8.63
C PHE A 48 0.19 1.44 9.25
N ARG A 49 -1.10 1.27 8.92
CA ARG A 49 -1.82 0.03 9.15
C ARG A 49 -2.09 -0.61 7.79
N VAL A 50 -1.68 -1.86 7.63
CA VAL A 50 -1.94 -2.63 6.42
C VAL A 50 -2.99 -3.66 6.76
N ASP A 51 -4.03 -3.70 5.93
CA ASP A 51 -5.08 -4.71 5.98
C ASP A 51 -5.27 -5.28 4.58
N GLY A 52 -5.88 -6.45 4.50
CA GLY A 52 -6.10 -7.16 3.27
C GLY A 52 -6.63 -8.54 3.53
N GLY A 53 -6.97 -9.23 2.45
CA GLY A 53 -7.51 -10.58 2.51
C GLY A 53 -7.73 -11.10 1.11
N MET A 54 -8.16 -12.34 1.02
CA MET A 54 -8.59 -12.91 -0.25
C MET A 54 -10.13 -12.82 -0.31
N PRO A 55 -10.72 -11.99 -1.19
CA PRO A 55 -12.16 -11.71 -1.19
C PRO A 55 -13.04 -12.96 -1.23
N GLN A 56 -12.56 -14.07 -1.81
CA GLN A 56 -13.29 -15.32 -1.92
C GLN A 56 -13.16 -16.26 -0.71
N HIS A 57 -12.24 -15.99 0.23
CA HIS A 57 -11.90 -16.93 1.31
C HIS A 57 -12.27 -16.43 2.72
N GLY A 58 -12.83 -15.22 2.85
CA GLY A 58 -13.37 -14.71 4.11
C GLY A 58 -12.35 -14.54 5.25
N HIS A 59 -11.04 -14.62 4.96
CA HIS A 59 -9.98 -14.42 5.93
C HIS A 59 -9.06 -13.26 5.53
N GLY A 60 -8.42 -12.66 6.53
CA GLY A 60 -7.46 -11.57 6.37
C GLY A 60 -6.13 -12.02 5.78
N LEU A 61 -5.12 -11.16 5.82
CA LEU A 61 -3.77 -11.49 5.37
C LEU A 61 -3.20 -12.69 6.14
N PRO A 62 -2.52 -13.64 5.47
CA PRO A 62 -1.90 -14.79 6.13
C PRO A 62 -0.72 -14.39 7.03
N THR A 63 -0.22 -13.16 6.87
CA THR A 63 0.90 -12.59 7.62
C THR A 63 0.51 -11.22 8.15
N GLN A 64 0.86 -10.94 9.40
CA GLN A 64 0.82 -9.58 9.94
C GLN A 64 2.11 -8.85 9.53
N PRO A 65 2.07 -7.53 9.24
CA PRO A 65 3.25 -6.75 8.93
C PRO A 65 4.26 -6.68 10.08
#